data_AF-A0A8S1BP66-F1
#
_entry.id   AF-A0A8S1BP66-F1
#
_cell.length_a   1.000
_cell.length_b   1.000
_cell.length_c   1.000
_cell.angle_alpha   90.00
_cell.angle_beta   90.00
_cell.angle_gamma   90.00
#
_symmetry.space_group_name_H-M   'P 1'
#
loop_
_entity.id
_entity.type
_entity.pdbx_description
1 polymer ?
#
loop_
_entity_poly.entity_id
_entity_poly.type
_entity_poly.pdbx_seq_one_letter_code
_entity_poly.pdbx_strand_id
1 'polypeptide(L)'
;MAKIIRTFYFAKRMYSGVPSKVKAQKYVLTKYFQGEPKKTDFKIVEEKIPELKDGEVLAEAEYLSVDPYMRAYMIGYKLPADMIGEQVAKIIASRNDKYSVGSYVTGSFGWRTHTIFNPDVLSNQPGLLPVTLLPDINPHPVSLGLGVLGMPGNTAYFGSKEILQLNPKDTLVITGAAGAVGSHVGQIGKILGCRVVGFAGSDEKCQYLEKELGFDHAFNYKTVDIKTALREGCPDKIDCYFDNVGGEISSQIMSQMNKYGRVAVCGSISSYNDSKPPKVSLVQPAIVFKELKVEGFLVYRWVDRWNEGINVNLNWLREGKLKYQEKVYHGFENMVDALVVNVDTFVTPIGKAIAVADDDYLYILSFEDSKNLEKKFETLSTQLECKFVESNNKLIEKIKEEFSQYLKGSLKKFTVPVKFFGTDFQNAVWNKLLELPYGSTQTYADLAVALGRAKSHSRAVGGACGANPLLVVVPCHRLVGVASKGGYNSGEDRKDKLLKLENTSSS
;
A
#
# COMPACT_ATOMS: atom_id res chain seq x y z
N MET A 1 52.30 -18.04 46.84
CA MET A 1 50.97 -17.79 46.22
C MET A 1 51.06 -18.07 44.73
N ALA A 2 50.53 -19.21 44.27
CA ALA A 2 50.52 -19.61 42.88
C ALA A 2 49.47 -18.79 42.10
N LYS A 3 49.87 -18.12 41.00
CA LYS A 3 48.95 -17.47 40.06
C LYS A 3 48.27 -18.57 39.23
N ILE A 4 46.98 -18.77 39.46
CA ILE A 4 46.12 -19.59 38.60
C ILE A 4 45.96 -18.86 37.27
N ILE A 5 46.66 -19.32 36.23
CA ILE A 5 46.38 -18.96 34.84
C ILE A 5 45.18 -19.81 34.41
N ARG A 6 43.99 -19.21 34.34
CA ARG A 6 42.82 -19.85 33.70
C ARG A 6 42.95 -19.68 32.19
N THR A 7 43.47 -20.71 31.53
CA THR A 7 43.34 -20.87 30.07
C THR A 7 41.87 -21.17 29.77
N PHE A 8 41.14 -20.21 29.20
CA PHE A 8 39.80 -20.45 28.69
C PHE A 8 39.91 -21.19 27.35
N TYR A 9 39.57 -22.47 27.34
CA TYR A 9 39.36 -23.23 26.10
C TYR A 9 37.96 -22.92 25.58
N PHE A 10 37.87 -22.15 24.49
CA PHE A 10 36.63 -22.02 23.72
C PHE A 10 36.63 -23.06 22.60
N ALA A 11 35.66 -23.98 22.62
CA ALA A 11 35.36 -24.81 21.45
C ALA A 11 34.34 -24.05 20.58
N LYS A 12 34.82 -23.40 19.51
CA LYS A 12 33.93 -22.87 18.46
C LYS A 12 33.34 -24.07 17.71
N ARG A 13 32.05 -24.34 17.89
CA ARG A 13 31.33 -25.29 17.04
C ARG A 13 31.31 -24.70 15.62
N MET A 14 32.19 -25.19 14.75
CA MET A 14 32.14 -24.85 13.33
C MET A 14 30.89 -25.52 12.74
N TYR A 15 29.77 -24.80 12.66
CA TYR A 15 28.78 -25.10 11.63
C TYR A 15 29.41 -24.65 10.29
N SER A 16 30.30 -25.47 9.74
CA SER A 16 30.91 -25.26 8.42
C SER A 16 30.07 -25.85 7.29
N GLY A 17 28.77 -26.06 7.51
CA GLY A 17 27.88 -26.63 6.51
C GLY A 17 26.49 -26.03 6.61
N VAL A 18 26.02 -25.49 5.48
CA VAL A 18 24.59 -25.33 5.21
C VAL A 18 23.92 -26.69 5.47
N PRO A 19 22.79 -26.78 6.17
CA PRO A 19 22.09 -28.06 6.29
C PRO A 19 21.88 -28.62 4.87
N SER A 20 22.35 -29.84 4.58
CA SER A 20 22.34 -30.47 3.26
C SER A 20 20.92 -30.77 2.70
N LYS A 21 19.89 -30.13 3.26
CA LYS A 21 18.47 -30.33 3.01
C LYS A 21 17.66 -29.03 2.85
N VAL A 22 18.28 -27.85 2.87
CA VAL A 22 17.52 -26.61 2.64
C VAL A 22 17.06 -26.57 1.17
N LYS A 23 15.74 -26.63 0.98
CA LYS A 23 15.10 -26.42 -0.33
C LYS A 23 14.73 -24.95 -0.43
N ALA A 24 15.28 -24.26 -1.42
CA ALA A 24 14.85 -22.91 -1.74
C ALA A 24 13.59 -22.98 -2.61
N GLN A 25 12.75 -21.95 -2.52
CA GLN A 25 11.60 -21.76 -3.40
C GLN A 25 11.77 -20.44 -4.12
N LYS A 26 11.31 -20.38 -5.38
CA LYS A 26 11.32 -19.15 -6.16
C LYS A 26 10.08 -19.01 -7.03
N TYR A 27 9.68 -17.76 -7.30
CA TYR A 27 8.67 -17.44 -8.30
C TYR A 27 9.31 -17.36 -9.69
N VAL A 28 8.71 -18.08 -10.63
CA VAL A 28 9.04 -18.03 -12.05
C VAL A 28 7.85 -17.44 -12.79
N LEU A 29 8.07 -16.35 -13.53
CA LEU A 29 7.10 -15.81 -14.47
C LEU A 29 7.05 -16.70 -15.71
N THR A 30 5.85 -17.17 -16.03
CA THR A 30 5.62 -18.11 -17.14
C THR A 30 4.85 -17.49 -18.30
N LYS A 31 4.15 -16.38 -18.05
CA LYS A 31 3.40 -15.61 -19.05
C LYS A 31 3.65 -14.12 -18.87
N TYR A 32 3.67 -13.37 -19.97
CA TYR A 32 3.69 -11.92 -19.87
C TYR A 32 2.35 -11.42 -19.32
N PHE A 33 2.39 -10.36 -18.52
CA PHE A 33 1.18 -9.77 -17.94
C PHE A 33 0.25 -9.25 -19.04
N GLN A 34 -1.00 -9.73 -19.04
CA GLN A 34 -2.08 -9.15 -19.82
C GLN A 34 -3.06 -8.46 -18.86
N GLY A 35 -2.95 -7.14 -18.75
CA GLY A 35 -3.61 -6.40 -17.67
C GLY A 35 -2.84 -6.55 -16.36
N GLU A 36 -3.53 -6.75 -15.24
CA GLU A 36 -2.88 -6.92 -13.94
C GLU A 36 -2.31 -8.33 -13.74
N PRO A 37 -1.26 -8.49 -12.92
CA PRO A 37 -0.69 -9.80 -12.60
C PRO A 37 -1.72 -10.74 -11.97
N LYS A 38 -1.72 -12.00 -12.41
CA LYS A 38 -2.57 -13.06 -11.87
C LYS A 38 -1.70 -14.19 -11.33
N LYS A 39 -2.19 -14.94 -10.34
CA LYS A 39 -1.48 -16.14 -9.84
C LYS A 39 -1.08 -17.10 -10.96
N THR A 40 -1.92 -17.22 -11.99
CA THR A 40 -1.70 -18.07 -13.17
C THR A 40 -0.56 -17.61 -14.10
N ASP A 41 -0.02 -16.42 -13.90
CA ASP A 41 1.13 -15.91 -14.66
C ASP A 41 2.44 -16.48 -14.08
N PHE A 42 2.40 -16.96 -12.83
CA PHE A 42 3.54 -17.42 -12.07
C PHE A 42 3.50 -18.91 -11.76
N LYS A 43 4.69 -19.46 -11.46
CA LYS A 43 4.87 -20.80 -10.91
C LYS A 43 5.90 -20.74 -9.78
N ILE A 44 5.60 -21.34 -8.63
CA ILE A 44 6.60 -21.58 -7.58
C ILE A 44 7.40 -22.85 -7.94
N VAL A 45 8.71 -22.75 -7.92
CA VAL A 45 9.64 -23.84 -8.22
C VAL A 45 10.56 -24.06 -7.02
N GLU A 46 10.74 -25.33 -6.62
CA GLU A 46 11.75 -25.71 -5.64
C GLU A 46 13.13 -25.85 -6.31
N GLU A 47 14.17 -25.34 -5.67
CA GLU A 47 15.57 -25.51 -6.08
C GLU A 47 16.43 -26.01 -4.93
N LYS A 48 17.44 -26.83 -5.26
CA LYS A 48 18.43 -27.31 -4.29
C LYS A 48 19.50 -26.24 -4.13
N ILE A 49 19.84 -25.92 -2.89
CA ILE A 49 20.94 -25.00 -2.59
C ILE A 49 22.27 -25.78 -2.72
N PRO A 50 23.18 -25.38 -3.63
CA PRO A 50 24.50 -26.02 -3.75
C PRO A 50 25.40 -25.66 -2.56
N GLU A 51 26.54 -26.35 -2.44
CA GLU A 51 27.55 -25.98 -1.45
C GLU A 51 28.15 -24.60 -1.77
N LEU A 52 28.37 -23.80 -0.71
CA LEU A 52 28.98 -22.48 -0.83
C LEU A 52 30.43 -22.59 -1.30
N LYS A 53 30.81 -21.75 -2.27
CA LYS A 53 32.18 -21.54 -2.72
C LYS A 53 32.86 -20.43 -1.93
N ASP A 54 34.16 -20.27 -2.13
CA ASP A 54 34.93 -19.21 -1.49
C ASP A 54 34.38 -17.82 -1.83
N GLY A 55 34.31 -16.94 -0.83
CA GLY A 55 33.73 -15.60 -0.96
C GLY A 55 32.20 -15.53 -1.09
N GLU A 56 31.49 -16.67 -1.18
CA GLU A 56 30.03 -16.71 -1.28
C GLU A 56 29.34 -16.64 0.10
N VAL A 57 28.14 -16.08 0.08
CA VAL A 57 27.27 -15.90 1.24
C VAL A 57 25.90 -16.51 0.92
N LEU A 58 25.35 -17.28 1.86
CA LEU A 58 23.97 -17.76 1.81
C LEU A 58 23.11 -16.92 2.75
N ALA A 59 22.06 -16.32 2.20
CA ALA A 59 21.05 -15.60 2.97
C ALA A 59 19.65 -16.17 2.75
N GLU A 60 18.83 -16.10 3.80
CA GLU A 60 17.41 -16.46 3.82
C GLU A 60 16.58 -15.19 3.80
N ALA A 61 15.62 -15.09 2.88
CA ALA A 61 14.77 -13.92 2.74
C ALA A 61 13.86 -13.76 3.98
N GLU A 62 13.91 -12.60 4.62
CA GLU A 62 13.01 -12.25 5.73
C GLU A 62 11.87 -11.36 5.25
N TYR A 63 12.16 -10.44 4.32
CA TYR A 63 11.16 -9.63 3.62
C TYR A 63 11.49 -9.55 2.13
N LEU A 64 10.45 -9.49 1.30
CA LEU A 64 10.56 -9.30 -0.14
C LEU A 64 9.73 -8.10 -0.58
N SER A 65 10.25 -7.30 -1.49
CA SER A 65 9.53 -6.14 -2.02
C SER A 65 8.55 -6.52 -3.13
N VAL A 66 7.48 -5.74 -3.24
CA VAL A 66 6.50 -5.81 -4.32
C VAL A 66 6.35 -4.40 -4.88
N ASP A 67 7.10 -4.12 -5.96
CA ASP A 67 7.23 -2.76 -6.48
C ASP A 67 6.58 -2.58 -7.87
N PRO A 68 5.95 -1.43 -8.15
CA PRO A 68 5.29 -1.20 -9.44
C PRO A 68 6.21 -1.29 -10.66
N TYR A 69 7.50 -0.92 -10.51
CA TYR A 69 8.47 -0.94 -11.61
C TYR A 69 8.72 -2.36 -12.14
N MET A 70 8.52 -3.38 -11.31
CA MET A 70 8.82 -4.77 -11.66
C MET A 70 8.07 -5.19 -12.92
N ARG A 71 6.82 -4.74 -13.07
CA ARG A 71 5.99 -4.98 -14.25
C ARG A 71 6.64 -4.46 -15.53
N ALA A 72 7.11 -3.22 -15.52
CA ALA A 72 7.68 -2.57 -16.70
C ALA A 72 8.97 -3.28 -17.15
N TYR A 73 9.80 -3.73 -16.21
CA TYR A 73 11.04 -4.43 -16.55
C TYR A 73 10.83 -5.86 -17.03
N MET A 74 9.86 -6.59 -16.49
CA MET A 74 9.63 -7.99 -16.90
C MET A 74 9.22 -8.15 -18.37
N ILE A 75 8.74 -7.08 -19.04
CA ILE A 75 8.45 -7.09 -20.49
C ILE A 75 9.70 -7.41 -21.32
N GLY A 76 10.88 -7.02 -20.84
CA GLY A 76 12.15 -7.25 -21.54
C GLY A 76 12.74 -8.65 -21.37
N TYR A 77 12.17 -9.50 -20.52
CA TYR A 77 12.73 -10.80 -20.18
C TYR A 77 12.16 -11.91 -21.06
N LYS A 78 13.01 -12.83 -21.54
CA LYS A 78 12.57 -14.05 -22.22
C LYS A 78 11.99 -15.03 -21.20
N LEU A 79 10.73 -15.42 -21.39
CA LEU A 79 10.04 -16.36 -20.50
C LEU A 79 10.37 -17.84 -20.81
N PRO A 80 10.34 -18.74 -19.80
CA PRO A 80 10.12 -18.45 -18.38
C PRO A 80 11.32 -17.73 -17.73
N ALA A 81 11.05 -16.83 -16.79
CA ALA A 81 12.08 -16.03 -16.12
C ALA A 81 11.85 -16.01 -14.61
N ASP A 82 12.94 -16.03 -13.82
CA ASP A 82 12.86 -15.81 -12.37
C ASP A 82 12.31 -14.40 -12.10
N MET A 83 11.38 -14.27 -11.15
CA MET A 83 10.84 -12.97 -10.78
C MET A 83 11.91 -12.12 -10.11
N ILE A 84 12.08 -10.89 -10.60
CA ILE A 84 12.92 -9.87 -9.99
C ILE A 84 12.29 -9.34 -8.69
N GLY A 85 13.04 -8.56 -7.92
CA GLY A 85 12.59 -7.97 -6.66
C GLY A 85 13.74 -7.76 -5.68
N GLU A 86 13.52 -6.89 -4.71
CA GLU A 86 14.45 -6.64 -3.62
C GLU A 86 14.12 -7.53 -2.42
N GLN A 87 15.12 -7.79 -1.58
CA GLN A 87 14.93 -8.51 -0.32
C GLN A 87 15.66 -7.81 0.81
N VAL A 88 15.13 -7.98 2.02
CA VAL A 88 15.93 -8.00 3.25
C VAL A 88 16.12 -9.47 3.59
N ALA A 89 17.38 -9.92 3.68
CA ALA A 89 17.72 -11.31 3.89
C ALA A 89 18.71 -11.46 5.05
N LYS A 90 18.49 -12.47 5.88
CA LYS A 90 19.37 -12.82 7.00
C LYS A 90 20.47 -13.75 6.52
N ILE A 91 21.71 -13.44 6.85
CA ILE A 91 22.85 -14.29 6.51
C ILE A 91 22.83 -15.53 7.40
N ILE A 92 22.68 -16.72 6.81
CA ILE A 92 22.62 -17.99 7.55
C ILE A 92 23.89 -18.83 7.39
N ALA A 93 24.68 -18.59 6.34
CA ALA A 93 26.03 -19.14 6.20
C ALA A 93 26.89 -18.20 5.35
N SER A 94 28.20 -18.15 5.61
CA SER A 94 29.11 -17.28 4.89
C SER A 94 30.51 -17.90 4.78
N ARG A 95 31.11 -17.76 3.61
CA ARG A 95 32.55 -17.95 3.34
C ARG A 95 33.21 -16.60 2.99
N ASN A 96 32.66 -15.50 3.51
CA ASN A 96 33.16 -14.15 3.30
C ASN A 96 33.25 -13.40 4.64
N ASP A 97 34.46 -12.96 5.01
CA ASP A 97 34.73 -12.36 6.32
C ASP A 97 34.04 -11.01 6.57
N LYS A 98 33.63 -10.30 5.50
CA LYS A 98 32.88 -9.03 5.63
C LYS A 98 31.40 -9.24 5.96
N TYR A 99 30.90 -10.46 5.77
CA TYR A 99 29.48 -10.81 5.84
C TYR A 99 29.26 -11.87 6.91
N SER A 100 29.04 -11.42 8.14
CA SER A 100 28.90 -12.31 9.30
C SER A 100 27.52 -12.95 9.39
N VAL A 101 27.48 -14.24 9.72
CA VAL A 101 26.24 -14.98 10.01
C VAL A 101 25.42 -14.27 11.09
N GLY A 102 24.11 -14.16 10.87
CA GLY A 102 23.17 -13.45 11.72
C GLY A 102 22.93 -11.99 11.33
N SER A 103 23.80 -11.41 10.49
CA SER A 103 23.61 -10.05 9.97
C SER A 103 22.53 -10.01 8.89
N TYR A 104 22.03 -8.81 8.62
CA TYR A 104 21.03 -8.57 7.59
C TYR A 104 21.62 -7.85 6.38
N VAL A 105 21.20 -8.25 5.19
CA VAL A 105 21.58 -7.61 3.94
C VAL A 105 20.34 -7.23 3.14
N THR A 106 20.46 -6.18 2.33
CA THR A 106 19.52 -5.91 1.24
C THR A 106 20.17 -6.13 -0.11
N GLY A 107 19.37 -6.50 -1.11
CA GLY A 107 19.85 -6.69 -2.47
C GLY A 107 18.77 -7.14 -3.45
N SER A 108 19.06 -7.01 -4.74
CA SER A 108 18.20 -7.46 -5.84
C SER A 108 18.29 -8.97 -6.05
N PHE A 109 17.74 -9.75 -5.12
CA PHE A 109 17.83 -11.21 -5.13
C PHE A 109 16.63 -11.90 -5.82
N GLY A 110 15.57 -11.16 -6.15
CA GLY A 110 14.36 -11.68 -6.78
C GLY A 110 13.37 -12.26 -5.78
N TRP A 111 12.26 -12.83 -6.27
CA TRP A 111 11.29 -13.50 -5.40
C TRP A 111 11.70 -14.94 -5.12
N ARG A 112 12.54 -15.14 -4.10
CA ARG A 112 13.04 -16.44 -3.65
C ARG A 112 13.28 -16.48 -2.14
N THR A 113 13.17 -17.66 -1.54
CA THR A 113 13.34 -17.82 -0.08
C THR A 113 14.79 -17.85 0.35
N HIS A 114 15.72 -18.26 -0.52
CA HIS A 114 17.15 -18.31 -0.22
C HIS A 114 17.97 -17.88 -1.42
N THR A 115 19.10 -17.24 -1.14
CA THR A 115 20.00 -16.71 -2.16
C THR A 115 21.45 -16.98 -1.80
N ILE A 116 22.19 -17.61 -2.71
CA ILE A 116 23.65 -17.58 -2.69
C ILE A 116 24.11 -16.41 -3.54
N PHE A 117 24.98 -15.57 -2.98
CA PHE A 117 25.59 -14.47 -3.72
C PHE A 117 27.06 -14.30 -3.37
N ASN A 118 27.83 -13.77 -4.32
CA ASN A 118 29.17 -13.28 -4.07
C ASN A 118 29.15 -11.73 -4.08
N PRO A 119 29.38 -11.07 -2.93
CA PRO A 119 29.30 -9.61 -2.83
C PRO A 119 30.25 -8.88 -3.77
N ASP A 120 31.46 -9.39 -3.97
CA ASP A 120 32.50 -8.75 -4.80
C ASP A 120 32.15 -8.83 -6.30
N VAL A 121 31.37 -9.85 -6.70
CA VAL A 121 30.85 -9.99 -8.07
C VAL A 121 29.63 -9.10 -8.29
N LEU A 122 28.67 -9.10 -7.36
CA LEU A 122 27.42 -8.35 -7.51
C LEU A 122 27.60 -6.83 -7.43
N SER A 123 28.55 -6.35 -6.61
CA SER A 123 28.80 -4.91 -6.45
C SER A 123 29.25 -4.20 -7.73
N ASN A 124 29.64 -4.96 -8.76
CA ASN A 124 30.16 -4.44 -10.03
C ASN A 124 29.20 -4.63 -11.22
N GLN A 125 27.98 -5.13 -11.01
CA GLN A 125 27.03 -5.35 -12.11
C GLN A 125 26.20 -4.08 -12.39
N PRO A 126 26.30 -3.49 -13.60
CA PRO A 126 25.51 -2.33 -13.96
C PRO A 126 24.00 -2.65 -13.92
N GLY A 127 23.22 -1.77 -13.28
CA GLY A 127 21.76 -1.87 -13.24
C GLY A 127 21.18 -2.72 -12.10
N LEU A 128 22.02 -3.31 -11.24
CA LEU A 128 21.56 -3.92 -9.97
C LEU A 128 21.77 -2.95 -8.81
N LEU A 129 20.93 -3.09 -7.78
CA LEU A 129 21.16 -2.38 -6.53
C LEU A 129 22.35 -2.98 -5.78
N PRO A 130 23.14 -2.15 -5.08
CA PRO A 130 24.26 -2.64 -4.30
C PRO A 130 23.76 -3.56 -3.19
N VAL A 131 24.48 -4.67 -2.98
CA VAL A 131 24.23 -5.51 -1.80
C VAL A 131 24.69 -4.74 -0.57
N THR A 132 23.73 -4.36 0.26
CA THR A 132 23.98 -3.45 1.39
C THR A 132 23.86 -4.22 2.70
N LEU A 133 24.92 -4.20 3.52
CA LEU A 133 24.82 -4.69 4.89
C LEU A 133 23.99 -3.69 5.69
N LEU A 134 22.87 -4.13 6.27
CA LEU A 134 22.05 -3.26 7.08
C LEU A 134 22.78 -2.89 8.38
N PRO A 135 22.80 -1.60 8.77
CA PRO A 135 23.33 -1.19 10.05
C PRO A 135 22.47 -1.73 11.21
N ASP A 136 22.93 -1.58 12.45
CA ASP A 136 22.08 -1.83 13.60
C ASP A 136 21.00 -0.76 13.69
N ILE A 137 19.75 -1.17 13.46
CA ILE A 137 18.59 -0.29 13.41
C ILE A 137 17.64 -0.51 14.59
N ASN A 138 18.01 -1.31 15.59
CA ASN A 138 17.16 -1.55 16.74
C ASN A 138 16.71 -0.23 17.41
N PRO A 139 15.45 -0.14 17.86
CA PRO A 139 14.42 -1.20 17.90
C PRO A 139 13.55 -1.30 16.62
N HIS A 140 13.94 -0.65 15.53
CA HIS A 140 13.15 -0.65 14.29
C HIS A 140 13.25 -1.97 13.51
N PRO A 141 12.21 -2.33 12.73
CA PRO A 141 12.19 -3.59 11.99
C PRO A 141 13.15 -3.57 10.81
N VAL A 142 13.79 -4.71 10.52
CA VAL A 142 14.74 -4.88 9.40
C VAL A 142 14.09 -4.69 8.03
N SER A 143 12.77 -4.80 7.94
CA SER A 143 11.97 -4.48 6.75
C SER A 143 12.18 -3.07 6.22
N LEU A 144 12.58 -2.11 7.07
CA LEU A 144 12.90 -0.75 6.64
C LEU A 144 14.03 -0.66 5.62
N GLY A 145 14.86 -1.71 5.49
CA GLY A 145 15.83 -1.86 4.41
C GLY A 145 15.23 -1.94 3.01
N LEU A 146 13.93 -2.25 2.88
CA LEU A 146 13.17 -2.18 1.61
C LEU A 146 12.45 -0.83 1.42
N GLY A 147 12.54 0.06 2.40
CA GLY A 147 11.80 1.32 2.44
C GLY A 147 12.71 2.52 2.70
N VAL A 148 12.48 3.19 3.83
CA VAL A 148 13.17 4.44 4.19
C VAL A 148 14.68 4.28 4.41
N LEU A 149 15.17 3.08 4.71
CA LEU A 149 16.59 2.74 4.81
C LEU A 149 17.11 1.95 3.60
N GLY A 150 16.35 1.94 2.51
CA GLY A 150 16.63 1.22 1.28
C GLY A 150 16.61 2.11 0.03
N MET A 151 16.34 1.47 -1.11
CA MET A 151 16.23 2.15 -2.40
C MET A 151 15.20 3.30 -2.40
N PRO A 152 13.97 3.15 -1.85
CA PRO A 152 13.02 4.26 -1.80
C PRO A 152 13.51 5.44 -0.96
N GLY A 153 14.17 5.16 0.16
CA GLY A 153 14.77 6.18 1.02
C GLY A 153 15.88 6.97 0.35
N ASN A 154 16.79 6.28 -0.35
CA ASN A 154 17.83 6.94 -1.13
C ASN A 154 17.25 7.73 -2.31
N THR A 155 16.21 7.23 -2.96
CA THR A 155 15.50 7.95 -4.04
C THR A 155 14.93 9.27 -3.53
N ALA A 156 14.26 9.24 -2.37
CA ALA A 156 13.74 10.44 -1.72
C ALA A 156 14.85 11.41 -1.31
N TYR A 157 15.92 10.91 -0.67
CA TYR A 157 17.03 11.70 -0.17
C TYR A 157 17.79 12.42 -1.29
N PHE A 158 18.30 11.68 -2.28
CA PHE A 158 19.07 12.28 -3.37
C PHE A 158 18.20 13.08 -4.32
N GLY A 159 16.96 12.66 -4.58
CA GLY A 159 16.02 13.47 -5.37
C GLY A 159 15.73 14.83 -4.72
N SER A 160 15.58 14.86 -3.40
CA SER A 160 15.37 16.11 -2.65
C SER A 160 16.63 16.98 -2.56
N LYS A 161 17.78 16.36 -2.28
CA LYS A 161 19.04 17.08 -2.02
C LYS A 161 19.77 17.49 -3.29
N GLU A 162 19.92 16.59 -4.26
CA GLU A 162 20.77 16.79 -5.44
C GLU A 162 19.98 17.38 -6.62
N ILE A 163 18.75 16.89 -6.83
CA ILE A 163 17.93 17.30 -7.98
C ILE A 163 17.15 18.57 -7.65
N LEU A 164 16.37 18.55 -6.56
CA LEU A 164 15.58 19.71 -6.15
C LEU A 164 16.42 20.76 -5.40
N GLN A 165 17.48 20.34 -4.70
CA GLN A 165 18.29 21.24 -3.88
C GLN A 165 17.41 22.07 -2.93
N LEU A 166 16.55 21.37 -2.17
CA LEU A 166 15.55 22.00 -1.32
C LEU A 166 16.19 23.00 -0.33
N ASN A 167 15.61 24.19 -0.27
CA ASN A 167 15.98 25.24 0.67
C ASN A 167 14.84 25.52 1.66
N PRO A 168 15.16 26.01 2.87
CA PRO A 168 14.14 26.50 3.79
C PRO A 168 13.23 27.52 3.08
N LYS A 169 11.93 27.43 3.35
CA LYS A 169 10.85 28.24 2.74
C LYS A 169 10.50 27.92 1.27
N ASP A 170 11.18 26.98 0.61
CA ASP A 170 10.70 26.48 -0.68
C ASP A 170 9.27 25.92 -0.52
N THR A 171 8.41 26.18 -1.50
CA THR A 171 7.13 25.46 -1.64
C THR A 171 7.32 24.23 -2.50
N LEU A 172 7.22 23.07 -1.85
CA LEU A 172 7.40 21.74 -2.42
C LEU A 172 6.04 21.08 -2.68
N VAL A 173 5.76 20.74 -3.93
CA VAL A 173 4.62 19.91 -4.33
C VAL A 173 5.09 18.49 -4.64
N ILE A 174 4.31 17.48 -4.24
CA ILE A 174 4.64 16.07 -4.43
C ILE A 174 3.41 15.33 -4.97
N THR A 175 3.55 14.61 -6.08
CA THR A 175 2.53 13.64 -6.54
C THR A 175 2.85 12.24 -6.01
N GLY A 176 1.83 11.40 -5.83
CA GLY A 176 2.02 10.09 -5.17
C GLY A 176 2.50 10.23 -3.71
N ALA A 177 2.07 11.30 -3.04
CA ALA A 177 2.65 11.78 -1.78
C ALA A 177 2.50 10.79 -0.61
N ALA A 178 1.50 9.90 -0.64
CA ALA A 178 1.33 8.88 0.39
C ALA A 178 2.09 7.57 0.11
N GLY A 179 2.82 7.48 -1.00
CA GLY A 179 3.64 6.32 -1.35
C GLY A 179 5.00 6.30 -0.64
N ALA A 180 5.77 5.22 -0.80
CA ALA A 180 7.04 5.01 -0.10
C ALA A 180 8.06 6.16 -0.33
N VAL A 181 8.21 6.62 -1.58
CA VAL A 181 9.10 7.75 -1.91
C VAL A 181 8.46 9.08 -1.52
N GLY A 182 7.22 9.34 -1.95
CA GLY A 182 6.56 10.64 -1.76
C GLY A 182 6.39 11.05 -0.29
N SER A 183 6.05 10.09 0.57
CA SER A 183 5.86 10.34 2.01
C SER A 183 7.18 10.70 2.69
N HIS A 184 8.29 10.11 2.23
CA HIS A 184 9.62 10.42 2.71
C HIS A 184 10.09 11.79 2.19
N VAL A 185 9.93 12.08 0.89
CA VAL A 185 10.26 13.40 0.31
C VAL A 185 9.58 14.54 1.08
N GLY A 186 8.29 14.37 1.42
CA GLY A 186 7.57 15.38 2.18
C GLY A 186 8.15 15.60 3.57
N GLN A 187 8.50 14.54 4.28
CA GLN A 187 9.16 14.65 5.58
C GLN A 187 10.54 15.30 5.48
N ILE A 188 11.33 15.00 4.44
CA ILE A 188 12.60 15.70 4.16
C ILE A 188 12.33 17.20 3.96
N GLY A 189 11.32 17.56 3.17
CA GLY A 189 10.89 18.94 3.00
C GLY A 189 10.54 19.61 4.33
N LYS A 190 9.77 18.95 5.20
CA LYS A 190 9.44 19.48 6.53
C LYS A 190 10.67 19.64 7.42
N ILE A 191 11.58 18.66 7.44
CA ILE A 191 12.85 18.71 8.19
C ILE A 191 13.70 19.91 7.73
N LEU A 192 13.69 20.22 6.43
CA LEU A 192 14.43 21.34 5.85
C LEU A 192 13.69 22.69 5.94
N GLY A 193 12.49 22.73 6.52
CA GLY A 193 11.72 23.96 6.69
C GLY A 193 10.98 24.43 5.44
N CYS A 194 10.65 23.52 4.52
CA CYS A 194 9.80 23.79 3.37
C CYS A 194 8.31 23.87 3.76
N ARG A 195 7.53 24.54 2.92
CA ARG A 195 6.10 24.31 2.81
C ARG A 195 5.87 23.10 1.91
N VAL A 196 5.12 22.10 2.36
CA VAL A 196 4.97 20.81 1.68
C VAL A 196 3.50 20.56 1.40
N VAL A 197 3.18 20.36 0.11
CA VAL A 197 1.84 20.07 -0.39
C VAL A 197 1.85 18.75 -1.15
N GLY A 198 0.94 17.83 -0.79
CA GLY A 198 0.87 16.49 -1.37
C GLY A 198 -0.39 16.24 -2.19
N PHE A 199 -0.27 15.43 -3.23
CA PHE A 199 -1.42 14.83 -3.91
C PHE A 199 -1.45 13.31 -3.71
N ALA A 200 -2.58 12.79 -3.23
CA ALA A 200 -2.78 11.37 -2.96
C ALA A 200 -4.14 10.87 -3.50
N GLY A 201 -4.32 9.55 -3.56
CA GLY A 201 -5.47 8.92 -4.23
C GLY A 201 -6.73 8.73 -3.38
N SER A 202 -6.72 9.17 -2.11
CA SER A 202 -7.88 9.11 -1.22
C SER A 202 -7.79 10.14 -0.09
N ASP A 203 -8.93 10.42 0.55
CA ASP A 203 -9.01 11.38 1.66
C ASP A 203 -8.28 10.84 2.90
N GLU A 204 -8.32 9.53 3.15
CA GLU A 204 -7.60 8.88 4.25
C GLU A 204 -6.08 9.03 4.09
N LYS A 205 -5.57 8.88 2.86
CA LYS A 205 -4.16 9.11 2.53
C LYS A 205 -3.78 10.58 2.74
N CYS A 206 -4.67 11.52 2.40
CA CYS A 206 -4.44 12.95 2.64
C CYS A 206 -4.40 13.28 4.12
N GLN A 207 -5.35 12.74 4.90
CA GLN A 207 -5.39 12.92 6.35
C GLN A 207 -4.14 12.37 7.02
N TYR A 208 -3.64 11.22 6.58
CA TYR A 208 -2.37 10.67 7.05
C TYR A 208 -1.19 11.62 6.77
N LEU A 209 -1.10 12.16 5.55
CA LEU A 209 -0.03 13.10 5.18
C LEU A 209 -0.02 14.35 6.07
N GLU A 210 -1.18 14.96 6.32
CA GLU A 210 -1.27 16.17 7.14
C GLU A 210 -1.09 15.88 8.63
N LYS A 211 -1.87 14.94 9.18
CA LYS A 211 -1.95 14.72 10.63
C LYS A 211 -0.76 13.95 11.18
N GLU A 212 -0.23 13.00 10.42
CA GLU A 212 0.86 12.15 10.89
C GLU A 212 2.22 12.60 10.38
N LEU A 213 2.32 12.98 9.11
CA LEU A 213 3.60 13.31 8.47
C LEU A 213 3.91 14.81 8.44
N GLY A 214 2.97 15.66 8.85
CA GLY A 214 3.17 17.09 9.00
C GLY A 214 3.19 17.86 7.67
N PHE A 215 2.59 17.33 6.61
CA PHE A 215 2.35 18.11 5.39
C PHE A 215 1.47 19.32 5.72
N ASP A 216 1.73 20.45 5.06
CA ASP A 216 0.94 21.66 5.27
C ASP A 216 -0.46 21.52 4.65
N HIS A 217 -0.53 20.86 3.50
CA HIS A 217 -1.79 20.44 2.87
C HIS A 217 -1.61 19.13 2.09
N ALA A 218 -2.68 18.33 2.00
CA ALA A 218 -2.77 17.19 1.12
C ALA A 218 -4.13 17.14 0.43
N PHE A 219 -4.14 16.91 -0.88
CA PHE A 219 -5.34 16.91 -1.69
C PHE A 219 -5.56 15.57 -2.38
N ASN A 220 -6.81 15.11 -2.33
CA ASN A 220 -7.23 13.94 -3.07
C ASN A 220 -7.45 14.32 -4.53
N TYR A 221 -6.49 13.97 -5.39
CA TYR A 221 -6.50 14.40 -6.80
C TYR A 221 -7.72 13.90 -7.59
N LYS A 222 -8.46 12.92 -7.05
CA LYS A 222 -9.66 12.36 -7.69
C LYS A 222 -10.92 13.16 -7.39
N THR A 223 -10.91 13.99 -6.34
CA THR A 223 -12.11 14.70 -5.86
C THR A 223 -11.98 16.21 -5.95
N VAL A 224 -10.77 16.74 -6.16
CA VAL A 224 -10.52 18.19 -6.26
C VAL A 224 -10.19 18.63 -7.68
N ASP A 225 -10.48 19.90 -8.00
CA ASP A 225 -9.83 20.58 -9.11
C ASP A 225 -8.39 20.94 -8.74
N ILE A 226 -7.43 20.43 -9.50
CA ILE A 226 -6.00 20.58 -9.20
C ILE A 226 -5.57 22.04 -9.17
N LYS A 227 -6.07 22.88 -10.09
CA LYS A 227 -5.68 24.30 -10.14
C LYS A 227 -6.15 25.05 -8.90
N THR A 228 -7.36 24.76 -8.44
CA THR A 228 -7.93 25.33 -7.22
C THR A 228 -7.16 24.87 -5.99
N ALA A 229 -6.89 23.56 -5.88
CA ALA A 229 -6.09 22.99 -4.80
C ALA A 229 -4.67 23.59 -4.75
N LEU A 230 -4.02 23.81 -5.89
CA LEU A 230 -2.71 24.46 -5.94
C LEU A 230 -2.76 25.93 -5.48
N ARG A 231 -3.82 26.67 -5.79
CA ARG A 231 -3.95 28.07 -5.31
C ARG A 231 -4.15 28.13 -3.79
N GLU A 232 -4.90 27.19 -3.25
CA GLU A 232 -5.14 27.07 -1.80
C GLU A 232 -3.88 26.60 -1.06
N GLY A 233 -3.29 25.51 -1.53
CA GLY A 233 -2.11 24.91 -0.91
C GLY A 233 -0.82 25.69 -1.15
N CYS A 234 -0.69 26.42 -2.25
CA CYS A 234 0.56 27.10 -2.66
C CYS A 234 0.30 28.59 -2.96
N PRO A 235 -0.01 29.42 -1.94
CA PRO A 235 -0.30 30.84 -2.15
C PRO A 235 0.87 31.60 -2.82
N ASP A 236 2.11 31.21 -2.49
CA ASP A 236 3.35 31.77 -3.06
C ASP A 236 3.85 30.97 -4.28
N LYS A 237 2.96 30.18 -4.91
CA LYS A 237 3.25 29.25 -6.01
C LYS A 237 4.29 28.19 -5.61
N ILE A 238 4.92 27.53 -6.58
CA ILE A 238 5.65 26.27 -6.38
C ILE A 238 7.10 26.45 -6.81
N ASP A 239 8.05 26.22 -5.90
CA ASP A 239 9.48 26.30 -6.18
C ASP A 239 10.05 24.94 -6.61
N CYS A 240 9.53 23.88 -5.99
CA CYS A 240 10.02 22.52 -6.17
C CYS A 240 8.86 21.56 -6.45
N TYR A 241 9.01 20.70 -7.45
CA TYR A 241 8.04 19.65 -7.77
C TYR A 241 8.73 18.28 -7.82
N PHE A 242 8.33 17.37 -6.93
CA PHE A 242 8.74 15.97 -6.98
C PHE A 242 7.67 15.15 -7.70
N ASP A 243 7.97 14.75 -8.93
CA ASP A 243 7.04 14.09 -9.83
C ASP A 243 7.21 12.56 -9.82
N ASN A 244 6.25 11.88 -9.20
CA ASN A 244 6.17 10.41 -9.20
C ASN A 244 5.18 9.86 -10.23
N VAL A 245 4.34 10.73 -10.80
CA VAL A 245 3.11 10.31 -11.50
C VAL A 245 3.15 10.63 -12.98
N GLY A 246 3.72 11.77 -13.39
CA GLY A 246 3.66 12.24 -14.76
C GLY A 246 2.25 12.68 -15.14
N GLY A 247 1.89 12.55 -16.42
CA GLY A 247 0.53 12.78 -16.89
C GLY A 247 0.04 14.23 -16.83
N GLU A 248 -1.27 14.41 -16.94
CA GLU A 248 -1.92 15.73 -17.00
C GLU A 248 -1.73 16.56 -15.71
N ILE A 249 -1.73 15.91 -14.54
CA ILE A 249 -1.50 16.59 -13.26
C ILE A 249 -0.13 17.29 -13.24
N SER A 250 0.89 16.68 -13.85
CA SER A 250 2.23 17.25 -13.92
C SER A 250 2.28 18.49 -14.80
N SER A 251 1.56 18.47 -15.94
CA SER A 251 1.40 19.67 -16.78
C SER A 251 0.72 20.81 -16.03
N GLN A 252 -0.31 20.50 -15.24
CA GLN A 252 -1.02 21.49 -14.43
C GLN A 252 -0.15 22.07 -13.31
N ILE A 253 0.63 21.23 -12.61
CA ILE A 253 1.58 21.65 -11.57
C ILE A 253 2.68 22.54 -12.16
N MET A 254 3.34 22.12 -13.23
CA MET A 254 4.38 22.94 -13.90
C MET A 254 3.84 24.30 -14.36
N SER A 255 2.57 24.36 -14.78
CA SER A 255 1.90 25.62 -15.13
C SER A 255 1.70 26.58 -13.96
N GLN A 256 1.82 26.13 -12.70
CA GLN A 256 1.73 26.95 -11.48
C GLN A 256 3.08 27.22 -10.80
N MET A 257 4.19 26.63 -11.27
CA MET A 257 5.52 26.87 -10.70
C MET A 257 6.01 28.33 -10.80
N ASN A 258 6.93 28.69 -9.92
CA ASN A 258 7.70 29.93 -9.94
C ASN A 258 8.77 29.91 -11.04
N LYS A 259 9.25 31.11 -11.38
CA LYS A 259 10.43 31.26 -12.24
C LYS A 259 11.63 30.58 -11.57
N TYR A 260 12.44 29.87 -12.33
CA TYR A 260 13.58 29.07 -11.84
C TYR A 260 13.20 27.88 -10.96
N GLY A 261 11.94 27.46 -11.00
CA GLY A 261 11.49 26.28 -10.28
C GLY A 261 12.17 24.99 -10.76
N ARG A 262 12.27 24.01 -9.87
CA ARG A 262 13.02 22.76 -10.07
C ARG A 262 12.08 21.56 -10.00
N VAL A 263 12.18 20.68 -10.99
CA VAL A 263 11.37 19.45 -11.07
C VAL A 263 12.29 18.24 -11.05
N ALA A 264 12.06 17.36 -10.07
CA ALA A 264 12.66 16.04 -10.01
C ALA A 264 11.67 15.02 -10.58
N VAL A 265 11.95 14.51 -11.78
CA VAL A 265 11.13 13.49 -12.43
C VAL A 265 11.60 12.12 -11.96
N CYS A 266 10.92 11.58 -10.94
CA CYS A 266 11.23 10.30 -10.32
C CYS A 266 10.53 9.13 -11.02
N GLY A 267 9.31 9.33 -11.52
CA GLY A 267 8.54 8.28 -12.16
C GLY A 267 7.33 8.80 -12.92
N SER A 268 6.67 7.91 -13.66
CA SER A 268 5.47 8.24 -14.44
C SER A 268 4.41 7.14 -14.34
N ILE A 269 4.08 6.74 -13.10
CA ILE A 269 3.22 5.57 -12.83
C ILE A 269 1.85 5.66 -13.50
N SER A 270 1.35 6.85 -13.83
CA SER A 270 0.04 7.02 -14.48
C SER A 270 -0.08 6.32 -15.83
N SER A 271 1.04 6.07 -16.53
CA SER A 271 1.04 5.48 -17.87
C SER A 271 1.58 4.05 -17.93
N TYR A 272 1.94 3.42 -16.80
CA TYR A 272 2.58 2.09 -16.81
C TYR A 272 1.65 0.97 -17.30
N ASN A 273 0.34 1.18 -17.16
CA ASN A 273 -0.68 0.19 -17.49
C ASN A 273 -1.34 0.43 -18.85
N ASP A 274 -1.00 1.53 -19.52
CA ASP A 274 -1.60 1.92 -20.79
C ASP A 274 -0.87 1.25 -21.96
N SER A 275 -1.64 0.73 -22.93
CA SER A 275 -1.08 0.18 -24.17
C SER A 275 -0.55 1.25 -25.12
N LYS A 276 -0.89 2.53 -24.87
CA LYS A 276 -0.45 3.70 -25.64
C LYS A 276 -0.20 4.87 -24.70
N PRO A 277 0.83 5.70 -24.93
CA PRO A 277 1.06 6.90 -24.12
C PRO A 277 -0.16 7.83 -24.11
N PRO A 278 -0.55 8.38 -22.94
CA PRO A 278 -1.69 9.28 -22.84
C PRO A 278 -1.40 10.63 -23.53
N LYS A 279 -2.43 11.26 -24.08
CA LYS A 279 -2.35 12.65 -24.56
C LYS A 279 -2.47 13.58 -23.36
N VAL A 280 -1.49 14.46 -23.18
CA VAL A 280 -1.43 15.44 -22.09
C VAL A 280 -1.14 16.84 -22.61
N SER A 281 -1.50 17.85 -21.83
CA SER A 281 -1.14 19.23 -22.11
C SER A 281 0.38 19.40 -22.25
N LEU A 282 0.83 20.17 -23.26
CA LEU A 282 2.25 20.42 -23.50
C LEU A 282 2.88 21.16 -22.31
N VAL A 283 3.99 20.62 -21.78
CA VAL A 283 4.73 21.19 -20.64
C VAL A 283 5.73 22.26 -21.04
N GLN A 284 6.18 22.25 -22.30
CA GLN A 284 7.25 23.10 -22.82
C GLN A 284 6.99 24.59 -22.63
N PRO A 285 5.75 25.13 -22.82
CA PRO A 285 5.50 26.53 -22.53
C PRO A 285 5.81 26.90 -21.08
N ALA A 286 5.43 26.07 -20.10
CA ALA A 286 5.75 26.33 -18.69
C ALA A 286 7.26 26.27 -18.44
N ILE A 287 7.95 25.29 -19.03
CA ILE A 287 9.40 25.13 -18.90
C ILE A 287 10.14 26.35 -19.46
N VAL A 288 9.79 26.80 -20.68
CA VAL A 288 10.45 27.91 -21.35
C VAL A 288 10.15 29.24 -20.66
N PHE A 289 8.88 29.58 -20.43
CA PHE A 289 8.52 30.90 -19.92
C PHE A 289 8.89 31.12 -18.45
N LYS A 290 9.11 30.05 -17.70
CA LYS A 290 9.53 30.12 -16.29
C LYS A 290 10.96 29.68 -16.07
N GLU A 291 11.69 29.31 -17.13
CA GLU A 291 13.07 28.85 -17.05
C GLU A 291 13.23 27.70 -16.04
N LEU A 292 12.31 26.72 -16.09
CA LEU A 292 12.30 25.60 -15.16
C LEU A 292 13.47 24.66 -15.44
N LYS A 293 14.09 24.14 -14.38
CA LYS A 293 14.98 22.97 -14.47
C LYS A 293 14.13 21.71 -14.32
N VAL A 294 14.02 20.90 -15.38
CA VAL A 294 13.31 19.61 -15.34
C VAL A 294 14.31 18.49 -15.55
N GLU A 295 14.53 17.69 -14.52
CA GLU A 295 15.56 16.65 -14.53
C GLU A 295 14.99 15.30 -14.07
N GLY A 296 15.07 14.32 -14.97
CA GLY A 296 14.85 12.92 -14.61
C GLY A 296 16.10 12.30 -14.00
N PHE A 297 15.90 11.38 -13.06
CA PHE A 297 17.00 10.71 -12.38
C PHE A 297 16.71 9.23 -12.12
N LEU A 298 17.77 8.46 -11.98
CA LEU A 298 17.73 7.10 -11.47
C LEU A 298 18.62 7.06 -10.22
N VAL A 299 18.13 6.44 -9.15
CA VAL A 299 18.86 6.39 -7.87
C VAL A 299 20.24 5.73 -7.98
N TYR A 300 20.44 4.90 -9.01
CA TYR A 300 21.74 4.29 -9.34
C TYR A 300 22.88 5.28 -9.59
N ARG A 301 22.58 6.57 -9.85
CA ARG A 301 23.60 7.63 -9.97
C ARG A 301 24.44 7.81 -8.71
N TRP A 302 23.94 7.37 -7.56
CA TRP A 302 24.56 7.57 -6.24
C TRP A 302 24.89 6.27 -5.51
N VAL A 303 25.18 5.19 -6.26
CA VAL A 303 25.61 3.90 -5.67
C VAL A 303 26.92 4.05 -4.87
N ASP A 304 27.83 4.90 -5.32
CA ASP A 304 29.07 5.26 -4.61
C ASP A 304 28.81 5.97 -3.27
N ARG A 305 27.64 6.61 -3.15
CA ARG A 305 27.17 7.33 -1.96
C ARG A 305 25.99 6.63 -1.28
N TRP A 306 25.74 5.35 -1.57
CA TRP A 306 24.53 4.64 -1.14
C TRP A 306 24.29 4.69 0.37
N ASN A 307 25.36 4.54 1.16
CA ASN A 307 25.31 4.59 2.62
C ASN A 307 25.10 6.00 3.18
N GLU A 308 25.35 7.07 2.41
CA GLU A 308 25.09 8.44 2.86
C GLU A 308 23.61 8.62 3.20
N GLY A 309 22.72 8.30 2.26
CA GLY A 309 21.27 8.46 2.47
C GLY A 309 20.74 7.53 3.55
N ILE A 310 21.20 6.26 3.60
CA ILE A 310 20.83 5.32 4.67
C ILE A 310 21.19 5.88 6.05
N ASN A 311 22.41 6.38 6.22
CA ASN A 311 22.87 6.89 7.51
C ASN A 311 22.11 8.16 7.93
N VAL A 312 21.84 9.08 6.99
CA VAL A 312 21.05 10.28 7.28
C VAL A 312 19.63 9.91 7.68
N ASN A 313 18.97 9.03 6.92
CA ASN A 313 17.62 8.58 7.20
C ASN A 313 17.52 7.83 8.54
N LEU A 314 18.51 6.99 8.85
CA LEU A 314 18.59 6.30 10.13
C LEU A 314 18.74 7.28 11.31
N ASN A 315 19.51 8.34 11.14
CA ASN A 315 19.64 9.37 12.17
C ASN A 315 18.30 10.10 12.38
N TRP A 316 17.60 10.50 11.31
CA TRP A 316 16.28 11.12 11.46
C TRP A 316 15.24 10.17 12.07
N LEU A 317 15.33 8.88 11.78
CA LEU A 317 14.49 7.85 12.39
C LEU A 317 14.74 7.77 13.90
N ARG A 318 16.01 7.71 14.32
CA ARG A 318 16.41 7.69 15.74
C ARG A 318 16.06 8.97 16.49
N GLU A 319 16.11 10.12 15.82
CA GLU A 319 15.69 11.41 16.36
C GLU A 319 14.16 11.59 16.41
N GLY A 320 13.38 10.63 15.87
CA GLY A 320 11.93 10.72 15.78
C GLY A 320 11.42 11.75 14.77
N LYS A 321 12.30 12.25 13.89
CA LYS A 321 11.97 13.23 12.83
C LYS A 321 11.42 12.56 11.57
N LEU A 322 11.70 11.27 11.39
CA LEU A 322 11.21 10.47 10.27
C LEU A 322 10.28 9.38 10.80
N LYS A 323 9.07 9.33 10.26
CA LYS A 323 8.06 8.29 10.47
C LYS A 323 7.98 7.40 9.24
N TYR A 324 7.52 6.17 9.45
CA TYR A 324 7.26 5.19 8.40
C TYR A 324 5.93 4.49 8.63
N GLN A 325 5.37 3.96 7.54
CA GLN A 325 4.23 3.06 7.55
C GLN A 325 4.51 1.96 6.54
N GLU A 326 4.33 0.71 6.96
CA GLU A 326 4.52 -0.46 6.10
C GLU A 326 3.20 -1.21 6.02
N LYS A 327 2.89 -1.75 4.84
CA LYS A 327 1.88 -2.78 4.67
C LYS A 327 2.60 -4.10 4.48
N VAL A 328 2.50 -4.97 5.48
CA VAL A 328 3.18 -6.27 5.49
C VAL A 328 2.18 -7.36 5.16
N TYR A 329 2.53 -8.21 4.21
CA TYR A 329 1.79 -9.43 3.87
C TYR A 329 2.59 -10.63 4.35
N HIS A 330 1.90 -11.67 4.81
CA HIS A 330 2.54 -12.87 5.36
C HIS A 330 2.40 -14.06 4.42
N GLY A 331 3.47 -14.86 4.33
CA GLY A 331 3.53 -16.07 3.51
C GLY A 331 4.15 -15.81 2.14
N PHE A 332 5.18 -16.59 1.80
CA PHE A 332 5.87 -16.49 0.51
C PHE A 332 4.93 -16.82 -0.65
N GLU A 333 4.01 -17.76 -0.45
CA GLU A 333 2.99 -18.16 -1.40
C GLU A 333 1.95 -17.08 -1.73
N ASN A 334 1.84 -16.06 -0.88
CA ASN A 334 0.87 -14.97 -0.98
C ASN A 334 1.47 -13.70 -1.61
N MET A 335 2.69 -13.76 -2.17
CA MET A 335 3.35 -12.61 -2.81
C MET A 335 2.50 -11.98 -3.93
N VAL A 336 1.70 -12.79 -4.63
CA VAL A 336 0.78 -12.29 -5.67
C VAL A 336 -0.51 -11.73 -5.05
N ASP A 337 -0.92 -12.20 -3.87
CA ASP A 337 -2.10 -11.69 -3.14
C ASP A 337 -1.88 -10.29 -2.59
N ALA A 338 -0.63 -9.89 -2.38
CA ALA A 338 -0.28 -8.49 -2.12
C ALA A 338 -0.77 -7.52 -3.21
N LEU A 339 -1.13 -8.02 -4.40
CA LEU A 339 -1.56 -7.25 -5.57
C LEU A 339 -3.07 -7.37 -5.88
N VAL A 340 -3.87 -8.15 -5.14
CA VAL A 340 -5.27 -8.46 -5.52
C VAL A 340 -6.26 -8.44 -4.35
N VAL A 341 -7.51 -8.06 -4.63
CA VAL A 341 -8.65 -8.18 -3.70
C VAL A 341 -9.62 -9.20 -4.29
N ASN A 342 -10.14 -10.11 -3.47
CA ASN A 342 -10.95 -11.23 -3.95
C ASN A 342 -12.42 -10.84 -4.04
N VAL A 343 -13.11 -11.34 -5.06
CA VAL A 343 -14.56 -11.24 -5.22
C VAL A 343 -15.17 -12.61 -5.44
N ASP A 344 -16.35 -12.84 -4.88
CA ASP A 344 -17.14 -14.03 -5.19
C ASP A 344 -18.64 -13.75 -5.09
N THR A 345 -19.45 -14.55 -5.78
CA THR A 345 -20.91 -14.49 -5.74
C THR A 345 -21.51 -15.80 -5.24
N PHE A 346 -22.59 -15.72 -4.48
CA PHE A 346 -23.26 -16.91 -3.94
C PHE A 346 -24.77 -16.70 -3.83
N VAL A 347 -25.53 -17.78 -4.04
CA VAL A 347 -27.00 -17.74 -4.03
C VAL A 347 -27.50 -17.85 -2.60
N THR A 348 -28.46 -16.98 -2.23
CA THR A 348 -29.11 -16.99 -0.91
C THR A 348 -30.63 -16.96 -1.08
N PRO A 349 -31.42 -17.36 -0.06
CA PRO A 349 -32.88 -17.27 -0.08
C PRO A 349 -33.44 -15.86 -0.36
N ILE A 350 -32.62 -14.83 -0.19
CA ILE A 350 -33.01 -13.43 -0.43
C ILE A 350 -32.33 -12.82 -1.65
N GLY A 351 -31.68 -13.61 -2.50
CA GLY A 351 -31.07 -13.18 -3.77
C GLY A 351 -29.60 -13.61 -3.92
N LYS A 352 -29.03 -13.37 -5.11
CA LYS A 352 -27.61 -13.63 -5.37
C LYS A 352 -26.75 -12.53 -4.73
N ALA A 353 -25.99 -12.92 -3.72
CA ALA A 353 -25.09 -12.06 -2.97
C ALA A 353 -23.72 -12.00 -3.66
N ILE A 354 -23.03 -10.89 -3.45
CA ILE A 354 -21.64 -10.66 -3.87
C ILE A 354 -20.82 -10.23 -2.64
N ALA A 355 -19.67 -10.85 -2.43
CA ALA A 355 -18.74 -10.53 -1.36
C ALA A 355 -17.39 -10.15 -1.94
N VAL A 356 -16.75 -9.15 -1.33
CA VAL A 356 -15.41 -8.69 -1.71
C VAL A 356 -14.55 -8.56 -0.46
N ALA A 357 -13.42 -9.25 -0.41
CA ALA A 357 -12.53 -9.27 0.75
C ALA A 357 -11.06 -9.45 0.35
N ASP A 358 -10.15 -8.96 1.19
CA ASP A 358 -8.78 -9.45 1.24
C ASP A 358 -8.63 -10.44 2.41
N ASP A 359 -7.41 -10.65 2.90
CA ASP A 359 -7.16 -11.56 4.01
C ASP A 359 -7.55 -10.99 5.37
N ASP A 360 -7.67 -9.65 5.48
CA ASP A 360 -7.86 -8.94 6.74
C ASP A 360 -9.29 -8.46 6.93
N TYR A 361 -9.95 -8.02 5.87
CA TYR A 361 -11.27 -7.38 5.94
C TYR A 361 -12.21 -7.79 4.80
N LEU A 362 -13.49 -7.88 5.16
CA LEU A 362 -14.59 -7.83 4.22
C LEU A 362 -14.93 -6.36 3.91
N TYR A 363 -14.98 -6.04 2.62
CA TYR A 363 -15.20 -4.67 2.12
C TYR A 363 -16.58 -4.46 1.52
N ILE A 364 -17.10 -5.47 0.82
CA ILE A 364 -18.45 -5.43 0.24
C ILE A 364 -19.16 -6.72 0.62
N LEU A 365 -20.41 -6.57 1.06
CA LEU A 365 -21.42 -7.61 1.01
C LEU A 365 -22.68 -6.96 0.47
N SER A 366 -23.08 -7.35 -0.74
CA SER A 366 -24.22 -6.75 -1.43
C SER A 366 -24.96 -7.79 -2.25
N PHE A 367 -25.96 -7.39 -3.00
CA PHE A 367 -26.66 -8.24 -3.97
C PHE A 367 -26.42 -7.73 -5.38
N GLU A 368 -26.39 -8.62 -6.38
CA GLU A 368 -26.16 -8.24 -7.79
C GLU A 368 -27.18 -7.21 -8.31
N ASP A 369 -28.41 -7.26 -7.79
CA ASP A 369 -29.51 -6.34 -8.13
C ASP A 369 -29.49 -5.02 -7.32
N SER A 370 -28.45 -4.79 -6.53
CA SER A 370 -28.36 -3.60 -5.68
C SER A 370 -28.06 -2.36 -6.49
N LYS A 371 -28.73 -1.25 -6.17
CA LYS A 371 -28.43 0.03 -6.81
C LYS A 371 -26.98 0.45 -6.53
N ASN A 372 -26.34 1.06 -7.53
CA ASN A 372 -24.98 1.59 -7.46
C ASN A 372 -23.89 0.56 -7.10
N LEU A 373 -24.09 -0.74 -7.39
CA LEU A 373 -23.07 -1.76 -7.11
C LEU A 373 -21.75 -1.46 -7.83
N GLU A 374 -21.81 -1.11 -9.12
CA GLU A 374 -20.63 -0.72 -9.92
C GLU A 374 -19.84 0.42 -9.25
N LYS A 375 -20.54 1.47 -8.79
CA LYS A 375 -19.90 2.59 -8.08
C LYS A 375 -19.22 2.15 -6.78
N LYS A 376 -19.75 1.15 -6.08
CA LYS A 376 -19.09 0.58 -4.87
C LYS A 376 -17.81 -0.15 -5.24
N PHE A 377 -17.83 -0.91 -6.33
CA PHE A 377 -16.64 -1.57 -6.88
C PHE A 377 -15.59 -0.54 -7.31
N GLU A 378 -16.00 0.53 -8.01
CA GLU A 378 -15.11 1.63 -8.40
C GLU A 378 -14.52 2.35 -7.20
N THR A 379 -15.33 2.64 -6.17
CA THR A 379 -14.86 3.28 -4.95
C THR A 379 -13.83 2.39 -4.25
N LEU A 380 -14.12 1.10 -4.12
CA LEU A 380 -13.25 0.16 -3.43
C LEU A 380 -11.94 -0.09 -4.21
N SER A 381 -12.01 -0.28 -5.53
CA SER A 381 -10.82 -0.45 -6.39
C SER A 381 -9.92 0.79 -6.36
N THR A 382 -10.54 1.96 -6.32
CA THR A 382 -9.88 3.26 -6.20
C THR A 382 -9.18 3.43 -4.86
N GLN A 383 -9.82 2.99 -3.78
CA GLN A 383 -9.33 3.13 -2.40
C GLN A 383 -8.21 2.15 -2.07
N LEU A 384 -8.36 0.91 -2.51
CA LEU A 384 -7.37 -0.15 -2.31
C LEU A 384 -6.31 -0.21 -3.41
N GLU A 385 -6.44 0.61 -4.46
CA GLU A 385 -5.59 0.57 -5.66
C GLU A 385 -5.50 -0.85 -6.23
N CYS A 386 -6.63 -1.56 -6.26
CA CYS A 386 -6.71 -2.97 -6.61
C CYS A 386 -7.65 -3.21 -7.80
N LYS A 387 -7.54 -4.39 -8.40
CA LYS A 387 -8.65 -4.99 -9.16
C LYS A 387 -9.14 -6.24 -8.45
N PHE A 388 -10.40 -6.58 -8.74
CA PHE A 388 -11.04 -7.74 -8.14
C PHE A 388 -10.73 -9.01 -8.92
N VAL A 389 -10.43 -10.09 -8.21
CA VAL A 389 -10.17 -11.41 -8.81
C VAL A 389 -11.12 -12.44 -8.21
N GLU A 390 -11.71 -13.27 -9.06
CA GLU A 390 -12.47 -14.44 -8.62
C GLU A 390 -11.50 -15.52 -8.13
N SER A 391 -11.45 -15.71 -6.81
CA SER A 391 -10.58 -16.71 -6.18
C SER A 391 -11.05 -17.06 -4.76
N ASN A 392 -10.61 -18.21 -4.25
CA ASN A 392 -10.96 -18.66 -2.90
C ASN A 392 -10.34 -17.75 -1.84
N ASN A 393 -11.16 -17.19 -0.95
CA ASN A 393 -10.71 -16.35 0.15
C ASN A 393 -11.40 -16.77 1.46
N LYS A 394 -10.62 -16.83 2.55
CA LYS A 394 -11.09 -17.34 3.86
C LYS A 394 -12.18 -16.48 4.48
N LEU A 395 -12.11 -15.16 4.32
CA LEU A 395 -13.15 -14.25 4.82
C LEU A 395 -14.42 -14.31 3.97
N ILE A 396 -14.29 -14.53 2.66
CA ILE A 396 -15.43 -14.81 1.77
C ILE A 396 -16.14 -16.10 2.19
N GLU A 397 -15.42 -17.18 2.46
CA GLU A 397 -16.01 -18.43 2.96
C GLU A 397 -16.66 -18.25 4.33
N LYS A 398 -15.98 -17.52 5.24
CA LYS A 398 -16.53 -17.20 6.55
C LYS A 398 -17.83 -16.39 6.44
N ILE A 399 -17.88 -15.36 5.59
CA ILE A 399 -19.12 -14.58 5.45
C ILE A 399 -20.22 -15.38 4.76
N LYS A 400 -19.93 -16.27 3.81
CA LYS A 400 -20.95 -17.18 3.24
C LYS A 400 -21.58 -18.05 4.34
N GLU A 401 -20.77 -18.61 5.22
CA GLU A 401 -21.24 -19.41 6.34
C GLU A 401 -22.07 -18.59 7.32
N GLU A 402 -21.52 -17.47 7.82
CA GLU A 402 -22.21 -16.58 8.77
C GLU A 402 -23.51 -16.03 8.19
N PHE A 403 -23.53 -15.67 6.91
CA PHE A 403 -24.72 -15.19 6.23
C PHE A 403 -25.80 -16.27 6.11
N SER A 404 -25.40 -17.51 5.83
CA SER A 404 -26.32 -18.65 5.83
C SER A 404 -26.93 -18.90 7.22
N GLN A 405 -26.09 -18.86 8.27
CA GLN A 405 -26.54 -18.99 9.66
C GLN A 405 -27.46 -17.84 10.08
N TYR A 406 -27.16 -16.61 9.63
CA TYR A 406 -27.98 -15.43 9.87
C TYR A 406 -29.38 -15.59 9.28
N LEU A 407 -29.46 -16.02 8.01
CA LEU A 407 -30.73 -16.26 7.32
C LEU A 407 -31.54 -17.44 7.90
N LYS A 408 -30.90 -18.32 8.67
CA LYS A 408 -31.56 -19.38 9.46
C LYS A 408 -31.94 -18.94 10.88
N GLY A 409 -31.59 -17.72 11.29
CA GLY A 409 -31.83 -17.19 12.63
C GLY A 409 -30.87 -17.71 13.72
N SER A 410 -29.90 -18.56 13.37
CA SER A 410 -28.94 -19.12 14.35
C SER A 410 -27.78 -18.16 14.67
N LEU A 411 -27.51 -17.18 13.79
CA LEU A 411 -26.53 -16.12 14.01
C LEU A 411 -27.22 -14.76 14.18
N LYS A 412 -26.92 -14.07 15.29
CA LYS A 412 -27.47 -12.73 15.59
C LYS A 412 -26.46 -11.60 15.37
N LYS A 413 -25.17 -11.92 15.27
CA LYS A 413 -24.07 -10.97 15.10
C LYS A 413 -22.97 -11.58 14.23
N PHE A 414 -22.58 -10.87 13.19
CA PHE A 414 -21.45 -11.25 12.33
C PHE A 414 -20.12 -11.08 13.08
N THR A 415 -19.16 -11.96 12.82
CA THR A 415 -17.80 -11.90 13.38
C THR A 415 -16.73 -11.75 12.30
N VAL A 416 -17.11 -11.69 11.02
CA VAL A 416 -16.20 -11.28 9.96
C VAL A 416 -15.68 -9.85 10.23
N PRO A 417 -14.36 -9.62 10.20
CA PRO A 417 -13.81 -8.27 10.29
C PRO A 417 -14.23 -7.47 9.05
N VAL A 418 -14.66 -6.23 9.25
CA VAL A 418 -15.12 -5.36 8.16
C VAL A 418 -14.33 -4.08 8.08
N LYS A 419 -14.20 -3.54 6.88
CA LYS A 419 -13.66 -2.21 6.63
C LYS A 419 -14.45 -1.55 5.51
N PHE A 420 -14.86 -0.31 5.73
CA PHE A 420 -15.62 0.48 4.76
C PHE A 420 -14.92 1.82 4.50
N PHE A 421 -15.08 2.31 3.27
CA PHE A 421 -14.51 3.58 2.80
C PHE A 421 -15.66 4.53 2.49
N GLY A 422 -15.87 5.50 3.37
CA GLY A 422 -16.90 6.53 3.23
C GLY A 422 -16.44 7.84 3.83
N THR A 423 -17.24 8.89 3.64
CA THR A 423 -17.01 10.18 4.29
C THR A 423 -17.11 10.05 5.81
N ASP A 424 -16.56 11.01 6.56
CA ASP A 424 -16.66 11.03 8.04
C ASP A 424 -18.10 10.83 8.53
N PHE A 425 -19.07 11.46 7.85
CA PHE A 425 -20.48 11.31 8.18
C PHE A 425 -21.00 9.90 7.88
N GLN A 426 -20.64 9.31 6.73
CA GLN A 426 -21.02 7.95 6.38
C GLN A 426 -20.43 6.94 7.38
N ASN A 427 -19.14 7.07 7.70
CA ASN A 427 -18.46 6.21 8.67
C ASN A 427 -19.10 6.31 10.06
N ALA A 428 -19.46 7.52 10.50
CA ALA A 428 -20.18 7.71 11.76
C ALA A 428 -21.55 7.01 11.77
N VAL A 429 -22.32 7.14 10.68
CA VAL A 429 -23.61 6.43 10.52
C VAL A 429 -23.40 4.92 10.54
N TRP A 430 -22.47 4.38 9.75
CA TRP A 430 -22.25 2.94 9.64
C TRP A 430 -21.74 2.31 10.94
N ASN A 431 -20.83 2.99 11.65
CA ASN A 431 -20.41 2.56 12.99
C ASN A 431 -21.58 2.53 13.95
N LYS A 432 -22.45 3.54 13.91
CA LYS A 432 -23.63 3.57 14.79
C LYS A 432 -24.66 2.49 14.43
N LEU A 433 -24.79 2.14 13.16
CA LEU A 433 -25.64 1.02 12.72
C LEU A 433 -25.11 -0.34 13.22
N LEU A 434 -23.80 -0.53 13.33
CA LEU A 434 -23.22 -1.77 13.88
C LEU A 434 -23.56 -1.98 15.37
N GLU A 435 -23.90 -0.91 16.08
CA GLU A 435 -24.38 -0.98 17.48
C GLU A 435 -25.85 -1.41 17.58
N LEU A 436 -26.63 -1.35 16.49
CA LEU A 436 -28.05 -1.70 16.52
C LEU A 436 -28.26 -3.21 16.73
N PRO A 437 -28.93 -3.63 17.82
CA PRO A 437 -29.16 -5.04 18.11
C PRO A 437 -30.00 -5.75 17.03
N TYR A 438 -29.79 -7.06 16.89
CA TYR A 438 -30.65 -7.94 16.10
C TYR A 438 -32.10 -7.89 16.58
N GLY A 439 -33.06 -7.77 15.67
CA GLY A 439 -34.49 -7.68 16.01
C GLY A 439 -34.95 -6.30 16.48
N SER A 440 -34.06 -5.32 16.51
CA SER A 440 -34.41 -3.94 16.83
C SER A 440 -34.58 -3.09 15.56
N THR A 441 -35.39 -2.04 15.65
CA THR A 441 -35.51 -1.02 14.61
C THR A 441 -35.33 0.37 15.21
N GLN A 442 -34.85 1.30 14.39
CA GLN A 442 -34.67 2.71 14.78
C GLN A 442 -35.13 3.61 13.64
N THR A 443 -35.62 4.81 13.94
CA THR A 443 -35.95 5.77 12.88
C THR A 443 -34.71 6.52 12.37
N TYR A 444 -34.75 6.96 11.11
CA TYR A 444 -33.68 7.81 10.54
C TYR A 444 -33.46 9.11 11.34
N ALA A 445 -34.53 9.67 11.92
CA ALA A 445 -34.45 10.88 12.74
C ALA A 445 -33.79 10.61 14.10
N ASP A 446 -34.09 9.47 14.72
CA ASP A 446 -33.48 9.10 15.99
C ASP A 446 -32.00 8.74 15.82
N LEU A 447 -31.62 8.11 14.71
CA LEU A 447 -30.20 7.86 14.42
C LEU A 447 -29.44 9.18 14.20
N ALA A 448 -30.05 10.17 13.53
CA ALA A 448 -29.47 11.51 13.43
C ALA A 448 -29.24 12.15 14.81
N VAL A 449 -30.22 12.05 15.72
CA VAL A 449 -30.08 12.56 17.10
C VAL A 449 -28.98 11.81 17.86
N ALA A 450 -28.90 10.49 17.72
CA ALA A 450 -27.86 9.68 18.35
C ALA A 450 -26.44 10.01 17.85
N LEU A 451 -26.32 10.62 16.67
CA LEU A 451 -25.08 11.16 16.09
C LEU A 451 -24.81 12.62 16.48
N GLY A 452 -25.59 13.19 17.40
CA GLY A 452 -25.47 14.59 17.82
C GLY A 452 -25.96 15.59 16.76
N ARG A 453 -26.86 15.18 15.85
CA ARG A 453 -27.41 16.03 14.78
C ARG A 453 -28.91 16.28 14.98
N ALA A 454 -29.42 17.34 14.36
CA ALA A 454 -30.85 17.64 14.39
C ALA A 454 -31.66 16.59 13.60
N LYS A 455 -32.91 16.32 14.01
CA LYS A 455 -33.83 15.36 13.35
C LYS A 455 -34.02 15.61 11.84
N SER A 456 -33.86 16.86 11.39
CA SER A 456 -33.89 17.25 9.97
C SER A 456 -32.80 16.57 9.12
N HIS A 457 -31.75 16.03 9.73
CA HIS A 457 -30.69 15.29 9.04
C HIS A 457 -31.07 13.85 8.66
N SER A 458 -32.29 13.41 8.95
CA SER A 458 -32.80 12.07 8.60
C SER A 458 -32.60 11.69 7.12
N ARG A 459 -32.72 12.66 6.20
CA ARG A 459 -32.46 12.46 4.76
C ARG A 459 -30.98 12.16 4.47
N ALA A 460 -30.06 12.86 5.15
CA ALA A 460 -28.63 12.62 5.00
C ALA A 460 -28.24 11.23 5.52
N VAL A 461 -28.82 10.82 6.66
CA VAL A 461 -28.68 9.45 7.18
C VAL A 461 -29.18 8.43 6.16
N GLY A 462 -30.32 8.69 5.51
CA GLY A 462 -30.81 7.87 4.40
C GLY A 462 -29.83 7.75 3.24
N GLY A 463 -29.17 8.85 2.87
CA GLY A 463 -28.09 8.86 1.88
C GLY A 463 -26.89 8.00 2.29
N ALA A 464 -26.47 8.07 3.55
CA ALA A 464 -25.40 7.23 4.09
C ALA A 464 -25.79 5.73 4.11
N CYS A 465 -27.03 5.40 4.47
CA CYS A 465 -27.56 4.04 4.37
C CYS A 465 -27.56 3.50 2.93
N GLY A 466 -27.86 4.36 1.95
CA GLY A 466 -27.80 4.00 0.52
C GLY A 466 -26.38 3.72 0.02
N ALA A 467 -25.39 4.41 0.58
CA ALA A 467 -23.97 4.21 0.26
C ALA A 467 -23.33 2.99 0.96
N ASN A 468 -24.03 2.36 1.91
CA ASN A 468 -23.50 1.23 2.70
C ASN A 468 -23.01 0.08 1.79
N PRO A 469 -21.70 -0.28 1.81
CA PRO A 469 -21.16 -1.37 1.01
C PRO A 469 -21.36 -2.76 1.63
N LEU A 470 -21.68 -2.84 2.92
CA LEU A 470 -21.75 -4.07 3.71
C LEU A 470 -23.18 -4.31 4.20
N LEU A 471 -24.08 -4.58 3.27
CA LEU A 471 -25.49 -4.79 3.57
C LEU A 471 -25.67 -5.98 4.51
N VAL A 472 -26.69 -5.90 5.37
CA VAL A 472 -27.01 -6.86 6.44
C VAL A 472 -25.97 -6.92 7.57
N VAL A 473 -24.67 -6.88 7.26
CA VAL A 473 -23.59 -6.81 8.27
C VAL A 473 -23.59 -5.46 8.96
N VAL A 474 -23.61 -4.37 8.19
CA VAL A 474 -24.00 -3.03 8.64
C VAL A 474 -25.52 -2.93 8.41
N PRO A 475 -26.35 -3.03 9.47
CA PRO A 475 -27.76 -3.41 9.34
C PRO A 475 -28.66 -2.21 8.99
N CYS A 476 -28.42 -1.54 7.87
CA CYS A 476 -29.21 -0.38 7.44
C CYS A 476 -30.68 -0.73 7.11
N HIS A 477 -31.00 -2.01 6.92
CA HIS A 477 -32.39 -2.49 6.79
C HIS A 477 -33.20 -2.33 8.09
N ARG A 478 -32.55 -2.18 9.26
CA ARG A 478 -33.21 -1.90 10.54
C ARG A 478 -33.67 -0.44 10.68
N LEU A 479 -33.25 0.45 9.77
CA LEU A 479 -33.75 1.83 9.78
C LEU A 479 -35.09 1.93 9.07
N VAL A 480 -36.10 2.41 9.81
CA VAL A 480 -37.47 2.58 9.34
C VAL A 480 -37.89 4.05 9.35
N GLY A 481 -38.82 4.42 8.49
CA GLY A 481 -39.47 5.73 8.56
C GLY A 481 -40.55 5.75 9.64
N VAL A 482 -40.98 6.95 10.05
CA VAL A 482 -42.05 7.11 11.05
C VAL A 482 -43.40 6.62 10.51
N ALA A 483 -43.65 6.79 9.20
CA ALA A 483 -44.90 6.40 8.53
C ALA A 483 -44.70 5.43 7.36
N SER A 484 -43.47 4.94 7.15
CA SER A 484 -43.15 3.98 6.09
C SER A 484 -41.97 3.13 6.50
N LYS A 485 -41.76 1.99 5.83
CA LYS A 485 -40.56 1.18 6.08
C LYS A 485 -39.29 1.89 5.62
N GLY A 486 -39.38 2.92 4.78
CA GLY A 486 -38.25 3.62 4.18
C GLY A 486 -37.49 2.74 3.18
N GLY A 487 -36.65 3.37 2.34
CA GLY A 487 -35.95 2.67 1.27
C GLY A 487 -34.90 1.64 1.75
N TYR A 488 -34.50 0.76 0.84
CA TYR A 488 -33.36 -0.14 0.98
C TYR A 488 -32.62 -0.23 -0.35
N ASN A 489 -31.28 -0.15 -0.32
CA ASN A 489 -30.48 -0.11 -1.54
C ASN A 489 -30.65 -1.37 -2.42
N SER A 490 -31.09 -2.46 -1.80
CA SER A 490 -31.34 -3.74 -2.45
C SER A 490 -32.83 -4.12 -2.40
N GLY A 491 -33.72 -3.13 -2.53
CA GLY A 491 -35.15 -3.37 -2.70
C GLY A 491 -35.94 -3.59 -1.41
N GLU A 492 -37.19 -3.12 -1.41
CA GLU A 492 -38.07 -3.14 -0.24
C GLU A 492 -38.49 -4.56 0.16
N ASP A 493 -38.73 -5.45 -0.81
CA ASP A 493 -39.06 -6.86 -0.55
C ASP A 493 -37.99 -7.58 0.28
N ARG A 494 -36.71 -7.27 0.01
CA ARG A 494 -35.58 -7.86 0.73
C ARG A 494 -35.51 -7.33 2.16
N LYS A 495 -35.74 -6.03 2.34
CA LYS A 495 -35.85 -5.42 3.66
C LYS A 495 -36.99 -6.04 4.47
N ASP A 496 -38.13 -6.30 3.84
CA ASP A 496 -39.27 -6.96 4.48
C ASP A 496 -38.95 -8.38 4.94
N LYS A 497 -38.27 -9.17 4.10
CA LYS A 497 -37.82 -10.52 4.46
C LYS A 497 -36.84 -10.48 5.65
N LEU A 498 -35.89 -9.54 5.64
CA LEU A 498 -34.92 -9.38 6.73
C LEU A 498 -35.58 -8.96 8.04
N LEU A 499 -36.47 -7.96 8.02
CA LEU A 499 -37.19 -7.52 9.21
C LEU A 499 -38.11 -8.62 9.77
N LYS A 500 -38.80 -9.37 8.90
CA LYS A 500 -39.62 -10.50 9.33
C LYS A 500 -38.77 -11.58 10.00
N LEU A 501 -37.68 -11.99 9.35
CA LEU A 501 -36.72 -12.97 9.87
C LEU A 501 -36.29 -12.60 11.29
N GLU A 502 -35.82 -11.37 11.49
CA GLU A 502 -35.34 -10.92 12.80
C GLU A 502 -36.42 -10.84 13.88
N ASN A 503 -37.65 -10.51 13.49
CA ASN A 503 -38.78 -10.43 14.42
C ASN A 503 -39.32 -11.83 14.80
N THR A 504 -39.24 -12.81 13.89
CA THR A 504 -39.73 -14.19 14.14
C THR A 504 -38.83 -15.02 15.07
N SER A 505 -37.57 -14.63 15.30
CA SER A 505 -36.63 -15.36 16.16
C SER A 505 -36.59 -14.85 17.62
N SER A 506 -37.60 -14.06 18.02
CA SER A 506 -37.74 -13.47 19.35
C SER A 506 -38.85 -14.11 20.20
N SER A 507 -39.39 -15.26 19.78
CA SER A 507 -40.35 -16.08 20.53
C SER A 507 -39.70 -17.34 21.09
#